data_AF-A2GE37-F1
#
_entry.id   AF-A2GE37-F1
#
_cell.length_a   1.000
_cell.length_b   1.000
_cell.length_c   1.000
_cell.angle_alpha   90.00
_cell.angle_beta   90.00
_cell.angle_gamma   90.00
#
_symmetry.space_group_name_H-M   'P 1'
#
loop_
_entity.id
_entity.type
_entity.pdbx_description
1 polymer ?
#
loop_
_entity_poly.entity_id
_entity_poly.type
_entity_poly.pdbx_seq_one_letter_code
_entity_poly.pdbx_strand_id
1 'polypeptide(L)'
;MICLPPISFDDLSGEMETIICNGIEYKVYGDYFASISPLYAEIRLTGKNSLYLKCKNEAFREFLNACHKKPFIVSTENVDDLLLISSIFKIQKLTDLLNYTRANLYNQKDVIETMQAEISKLSKKLDKQHHEIENLKRSMIKLPERANSPIGSQSDFNSPTSLKTIEFTGKPMKGIFFWLRQQTSDSLASSGIIKCSASSTSHISNCVDDIVENIRFCKWISMPKKRSWVKIDFIDKVISVHAYTIRIPTALGIGWSPKSWIVEGSTDEISWQIIDEHRNNNVFENDVSICTWTVTEAGPFRYIKITQTESSNPVDSYFTLCAIEFFGVIQNRPSFFG
;
A
#
# COMPACT_ATOMS: atom_id res chain seq x y z
N MET A 1 10.13 -5.36 -14.12
CA MET A 1 10.09 -6.73 -14.66
C MET A 1 8.64 -7.20 -14.65
N ILE A 2 8.17 -7.84 -15.72
CA ILE A 2 6.78 -8.28 -15.90
C ILE A 2 6.81 -9.76 -16.28
N CYS A 3 6.00 -10.58 -15.60
CA CYS A 3 5.78 -11.97 -15.99
C CYS A 3 4.55 -12.02 -16.91
N LEU A 4 4.73 -12.47 -18.15
CA LEU A 4 3.67 -12.56 -19.14
C LEU A 4 3.17 -14.00 -19.30
N PRO A 5 1.87 -14.18 -19.57
CA PRO A 5 1.32 -15.49 -19.91
C PRO A 5 1.84 -15.97 -21.28
N PRO A 6 1.71 -17.26 -21.60
CA PRO A 6 2.18 -17.78 -22.87
C PRO A 6 1.36 -17.30 -24.08
N ILE A 7 1.94 -17.42 -25.29
CA ILE A 7 1.35 -16.82 -26.50
C ILE A 7 0.28 -17.66 -27.22
N SER A 8 0.15 -18.98 -26.97
CA SER A 8 -0.91 -19.83 -27.56
C SER A 8 -1.40 -20.91 -26.60
N PHE A 9 -2.62 -21.41 -26.87
CA PHE A 9 -3.29 -22.48 -26.12
C PHE A 9 -3.26 -23.84 -26.84
N ASP A 10 -2.84 -23.93 -28.11
CA ASP A 10 -2.86 -25.16 -28.94
C ASP A 10 -1.95 -26.26 -28.39
N ASP A 11 -2.40 -27.51 -28.30
CA ASP A 11 -1.66 -28.61 -27.66
C ASP A 11 -0.21 -28.76 -28.11
N LEU A 12 0.71 -28.82 -27.13
CA LEU A 12 2.11 -29.16 -27.40
C LEU A 12 2.14 -30.65 -27.72
N SER A 13 2.46 -30.98 -28.96
CA SER A 13 2.60 -32.35 -29.44
C SER A 13 3.86 -32.48 -30.30
N GLY A 14 4.36 -33.72 -30.39
CA GLY A 14 5.57 -34.05 -31.17
C GLY A 14 6.80 -34.33 -30.30
N GLU A 15 7.86 -34.81 -30.95
CA GLU A 15 9.13 -35.13 -30.30
C GLU A 15 9.94 -33.86 -29.96
N MET A 16 10.71 -33.93 -28.88
CA MET A 16 11.60 -32.86 -28.45
C MET A 16 12.92 -32.91 -29.23
N GLU A 17 13.20 -31.83 -29.94
CA GLU A 17 14.41 -31.66 -30.75
C GLU A 17 15.41 -30.73 -30.03
N THR A 18 16.70 -30.87 -30.35
CA THR A 18 17.73 -29.96 -29.84
C THR A 18 18.01 -28.85 -30.85
N ILE A 19 17.93 -27.61 -30.39
CA ILE A 19 18.46 -26.43 -31.08
C ILE A 19 19.61 -25.84 -30.26
N ILE A 20 20.69 -25.44 -30.92
CA ILE A 20 21.83 -24.78 -30.29
C ILE A 20 21.74 -23.30 -30.63
N CYS A 21 21.71 -22.43 -29.62
CA CYS A 21 21.78 -20.98 -29.82
C CYS A 21 22.96 -20.43 -29.03
N ASN A 22 23.86 -19.71 -29.71
CA ASN A 22 25.07 -19.13 -29.12
C ASN A 22 25.90 -20.15 -28.32
N GLY A 23 25.96 -21.39 -28.80
CA GLY A 23 26.69 -22.49 -28.16
C GLY A 23 25.98 -23.16 -26.97
N ILE A 24 24.74 -22.78 -26.65
CA ILE A 24 23.93 -23.43 -25.62
C ILE A 24 22.84 -24.29 -26.26
N GLU A 25 22.67 -25.51 -25.76
CA GLU A 25 21.61 -26.42 -26.17
C GLU A 25 20.28 -26.10 -25.49
N TYR A 26 19.21 -26.13 -26.29
CA TYR A 26 17.83 -25.97 -25.86
C TYR A 26 16.95 -27.06 -26.45
N LYS A 27 15.91 -27.45 -25.71
CA LYS A 27 14.91 -28.42 -26.16
C LYS A 27 13.64 -27.72 -26.62
N VAL A 28 13.16 -28.09 -27.80
CA VAL A 28 11.96 -27.52 -28.44
C VAL A 28 11.05 -28.63 -28.95
N TYR A 29 9.73 -28.42 -28.91
CA TYR A 29 8.77 -29.32 -29.56
C TYR A 29 8.82 -29.08 -31.07
N GLY A 30 9.50 -29.95 -31.82
CA GLY A 30 9.92 -29.67 -33.19
C GLY A 30 8.76 -29.34 -34.15
N ASP A 31 7.73 -30.19 -34.17
CA ASP A 31 6.54 -30.01 -35.01
C ASP A 31 5.79 -28.73 -34.68
N TYR A 32 5.51 -28.53 -33.39
CA TYR A 32 4.82 -27.34 -32.91
C TYR A 32 5.63 -26.07 -33.21
N PHE A 33 6.93 -26.06 -32.93
CA PHE A 33 7.74 -24.86 -33.11
C PHE A 33 7.92 -24.50 -34.59
N ALA A 34 7.99 -25.51 -35.48
CA ALA A 34 7.98 -25.30 -36.93
C ALA A 34 6.64 -24.73 -37.43
N SER A 35 5.52 -25.05 -36.77
CA SER A 35 4.20 -24.52 -37.13
C SER A 35 4.06 -23.02 -36.83
N ILE A 36 4.77 -22.50 -35.82
CA ILE A 36 4.68 -21.11 -35.39
C ILE A 36 5.86 -20.23 -35.81
N SER A 37 6.96 -20.83 -36.28
CA SER A 37 8.17 -20.14 -36.74
C SER A 37 8.62 -20.64 -38.11
N PRO A 38 8.47 -19.82 -39.16
CA PRO A 38 9.01 -20.12 -40.50
C PRO A 38 10.51 -20.37 -40.50
N LEU A 39 11.28 -19.66 -39.67
CA LEU A 39 12.71 -19.87 -39.55
C LEU A 39 13.04 -21.25 -38.96
N TYR A 40 12.28 -21.69 -37.95
CA TYR A 40 12.51 -23.01 -37.37
C TYR A 40 12.13 -24.12 -38.34
N ALA A 41 11.08 -23.94 -39.13
CA ALA A 41 10.74 -24.87 -40.21
C ALA A 41 11.92 -25.03 -41.21
N GLU A 42 12.58 -23.93 -41.60
CA GLU A 42 13.76 -23.96 -42.47
C GLU A 42 14.97 -24.64 -41.82
N ILE A 43 15.25 -24.33 -40.55
CA ILE A 43 16.32 -24.98 -39.77
C ILE A 43 16.13 -26.50 -39.74
N ARG A 44 14.88 -26.94 -39.51
CA ARG A 44 14.52 -28.35 -39.44
C ARG A 44 14.68 -29.05 -40.79
N LEU A 45 14.28 -28.40 -41.88
CA LEU A 45 14.45 -28.91 -43.25
C LEU A 45 15.92 -29.04 -43.66
N THR A 46 16.77 -28.10 -43.23
CA THR A 46 18.19 -28.06 -43.61
C THR A 46 19.10 -28.85 -42.67
N GLY A 47 18.59 -29.26 -41.51
CA GLY A 47 19.36 -29.94 -40.45
C GLY A 47 20.36 -29.03 -39.73
N LYS A 48 20.36 -27.71 -40.00
CA LYS A 48 21.30 -26.74 -39.42
C LYS A 48 20.79 -26.21 -38.08
N ASN A 49 20.76 -27.05 -37.07
CA ASN A 49 20.19 -26.74 -35.76
C ASN A 49 21.04 -25.79 -34.87
N SER A 50 22.10 -25.18 -35.40
CA SER A 50 22.94 -24.22 -34.67
C SER A 50 22.75 -22.79 -35.17
N LEU A 51 22.46 -21.89 -34.24
CA LEU A 51 22.15 -20.49 -34.47
C LEU A 51 23.12 -19.58 -33.72
N TYR A 52 23.45 -18.45 -34.35
CA TYR A 52 24.18 -17.37 -33.73
C TYR A 52 23.32 -16.09 -33.78
N LEU A 53 22.81 -15.68 -32.61
CA LEU A 53 21.93 -14.53 -32.45
C LEU A 53 22.60 -13.47 -31.60
N LYS A 54 22.50 -12.21 -32.03
CA LYS A 54 23.01 -11.06 -31.27
C LYS A 54 22.08 -10.69 -30.11
N CYS A 55 21.90 -11.62 -29.17
CA CYS A 55 21.07 -11.50 -27.99
C CYS A 55 21.69 -12.25 -26.80
N LYS A 56 21.29 -11.92 -25.57
CA LYS A 56 21.65 -12.71 -24.39
C LYS A 56 20.96 -14.07 -24.40
N ASN A 57 21.65 -15.10 -23.88
CA ASN A 57 21.10 -16.46 -23.77
C ASN A 57 19.87 -16.53 -22.86
N GLU A 58 19.78 -15.64 -21.87
CA GLU A 58 18.59 -15.49 -21.04
C GLU A 58 17.39 -15.01 -21.84
N ALA A 59 17.55 -14.02 -22.73
CA ALA A 59 16.47 -13.56 -23.59
C ALA A 59 15.99 -14.67 -24.53
N PHE A 60 16.93 -15.48 -25.07
CA PHE A 60 16.57 -16.65 -25.86
C PHE A 60 15.80 -17.70 -25.06
N ARG A 61 16.18 -17.94 -23.79
CA ARG A 61 15.42 -18.82 -22.90
C ARG A 61 14.00 -18.32 -22.65
N GLU A 62 13.82 -17.03 -22.38
CA GLU A 62 12.50 -16.44 -22.18
C GLU A 62 11.65 -16.44 -23.46
N PHE A 63 12.28 -16.25 -24.62
CA PHE A 63 11.62 -16.44 -25.91
C PHE A 63 11.11 -17.88 -26.09
N LEU A 64 11.91 -18.89 -25.74
CA LEU A 64 11.47 -20.28 -25.78
C LEU A 64 10.37 -20.57 -24.76
N ASN A 65 10.43 -19.97 -23.56
CA ASN A 65 9.33 -20.06 -22.59
C ASN A 65 8.03 -19.52 -23.18
N ALA A 66 8.08 -18.35 -23.81
CA ALA A 66 6.94 -17.73 -24.47
C ALA A 66 6.31 -18.66 -25.52
N CYS A 67 7.16 -19.34 -26.31
CA CYS A 67 6.72 -20.29 -27.34
C CYS A 67 6.17 -21.60 -26.75
N HIS A 68 6.78 -22.13 -25.68
CA HIS A 68 6.46 -23.44 -25.11
C HIS A 68 5.43 -23.43 -23.97
N LYS A 69 4.44 -22.55 -24.05
CA LYS A 69 3.37 -22.46 -23.04
C LYS A 69 3.85 -22.19 -21.61
N LYS A 70 5.03 -21.59 -21.44
CA LYS A 70 5.55 -21.22 -20.11
C LYS A 70 5.39 -19.72 -19.91
N PRO A 71 5.08 -19.29 -18.67
CA PRO A 71 5.24 -17.89 -18.32
C PRO A 71 6.67 -17.46 -18.60
N PHE A 72 6.83 -16.24 -19.10
CA PHE A 72 8.14 -15.70 -19.45
C PHE A 72 8.30 -14.29 -18.93
N ILE A 73 9.55 -13.93 -18.69
CA ILE A 73 9.90 -12.68 -18.02
C ILE A 73 10.33 -11.64 -19.05
N VAL A 74 9.71 -10.46 -18.99
CA VAL A 74 10.10 -9.29 -19.79
C VAL A 74 10.54 -8.16 -18.87
N SER A 75 11.68 -7.54 -19.20
CA SER A 75 12.27 -6.43 -18.47
C SER A 75 12.91 -5.44 -19.44
N THR A 76 13.29 -4.27 -18.94
CA THR A 76 14.07 -3.29 -19.70
C THR A 76 15.44 -3.81 -20.14
N GLU A 77 15.91 -4.92 -19.59
CA GLU A 77 17.23 -5.51 -19.89
C GLU A 77 17.18 -6.57 -21.00
N ASN A 78 15.99 -7.11 -21.31
CA ASN A 78 15.83 -8.21 -22.26
C ASN A 78 14.76 -7.94 -23.34
N VAL A 79 13.92 -6.92 -23.22
CA VAL A 79 12.79 -6.68 -24.15
C VAL A 79 13.24 -6.42 -25.58
N ASP A 80 14.38 -5.74 -25.76
CA ASP A 80 14.94 -5.47 -27.08
C ASP A 80 15.51 -6.75 -27.73
N ASP A 81 16.17 -7.59 -26.94
CA ASP A 81 16.64 -8.90 -27.38
C ASP A 81 15.45 -9.80 -27.75
N LEU A 82 14.38 -9.81 -26.94
CA LEU A 82 13.15 -10.57 -27.20
C LEU A 82 12.44 -10.09 -28.49
N LEU A 83 12.42 -8.78 -28.74
CA LEU A 83 11.89 -8.22 -29.99
C LEU A 83 12.73 -8.61 -31.21
N LEU A 84 14.05 -8.59 -31.06
CA LEU A 84 14.96 -9.07 -32.11
C LEU A 84 14.69 -10.54 -32.43
N ILE A 85 14.64 -11.41 -31.42
CA ILE A 85 14.45 -12.84 -31.60
C ILE A 85 13.06 -13.13 -32.19
N SER A 86 11.98 -12.53 -31.65
CA SER A 86 10.62 -12.72 -32.18
C SER A 86 10.47 -12.25 -33.63
N SER A 87 11.17 -11.18 -34.03
CA SER A 87 11.21 -10.71 -35.41
C SER A 87 11.96 -11.67 -36.33
N ILE A 88 13.12 -12.18 -35.88
CA ILE A 88 13.93 -13.19 -36.62
C ILE A 88 13.12 -14.47 -36.86
N PHE A 89 12.43 -14.96 -35.82
CA PHE A 89 11.58 -16.16 -35.89
C PHE A 89 10.20 -15.88 -36.48
N LYS A 90 9.89 -14.62 -36.85
CA LYS A 90 8.63 -14.16 -37.45
C LYS A 90 7.37 -14.54 -36.65
N ILE A 91 7.45 -14.47 -35.31
CA ILE A 91 6.33 -14.78 -34.41
C ILE A 91 5.53 -13.50 -34.13
N GLN A 92 4.68 -13.09 -35.08
CA GLN A 92 4.01 -11.79 -35.05
C GLN A 92 3.25 -11.50 -33.74
N LYS A 93 2.50 -12.48 -33.24
CA LYS A 93 1.74 -12.36 -31.99
C LYS A 93 2.63 -12.02 -30.79
N LEU A 94 3.85 -12.59 -30.74
CA LEU A 94 4.82 -12.29 -29.70
C LEU A 94 5.44 -10.90 -29.92
N THR A 95 5.76 -10.54 -31.16
CA THR A 95 6.28 -9.21 -31.52
C THR A 95 5.32 -8.09 -31.09
N ASP A 96 4.01 -8.23 -31.36
CA ASP A 96 3.00 -7.23 -31.00
C ASP A 96 2.87 -7.08 -29.48
N LEU A 97 2.83 -8.19 -28.75
CA LEU A 97 2.79 -8.21 -27.28
C LEU A 97 4.03 -7.56 -26.68
N LEU A 98 5.22 -7.83 -27.23
CA LEU A 98 6.47 -7.25 -26.76
C LEU A 98 6.57 -5.76 -27.07
N ASN A 99 6.07 -5.29 -28.21
CA ASN A 99 6.03 -3.86 -28.55
C ASN A 99 5.15 -3.08 -27.56
N TYR A 100 3.98 -3.61 -27.23
CA TYR A 100 3.10 -3.03 -26.20
C TYR A 100 3.78 -3.03 -24.83
N THR A 101 4.38 -4.15 -24.44
CA THR A 101 5.06 -4.30 -23.14
C THR A 101 6.27 -3.37 -23.03
N ARG A 102 7.03 -3.19 -24.12
CA ARG A 102 8.19 -2.31 -24.21
C ARG A 102 7.81 -0.86 -23.92
N ALA A 103 6.77 -0.35 -24.58
CA ALA A 103 6.30 1.02 -24.38
C ALA A 103 5.94 1.27 -22.90
N ASN A 104 5.22 0.33 -22.28
CA ASN A 104 4.86 0.41 -20.87
C ASN A 104 6.09 0.38 -19.94
N LEU A 105 7.06 -0.50 -20.20
CA LEU A 105 8.28 -0.60 -19.40
C LEU A 105 9.12 0.67 -19.45
N TYR A 106 9.31 1.27 -20.62
CA TYR A 106 10.07 2.52 -20.76
C TYR A 106 9.34 3.71 -20.16
N ASN A 107 8.01 3.81 -20.33
CA ASN A 107 7.22 4.86 -19.69
C ASN A 107 7.30 4.77 -18.16
N GLN A 108 7.21 3.55 -17.60
CA GLN A 108 7.37 3.35 -16.15
C GLN A 108 8.78 3.71 -15.68
N LYS A 109 9.82 3.36 -16.46
CA LYS A 109 11.21 3.68 -16.14
C LYS A 109 11.44 5.19 -16.06
N ASP A 110 10.93 5.94 -17.03
CA ASP A 110 11.05 7.41 -17.07
C ASP A 110 10.36 8.09 -15.87
N VAL A 111 9.16 7.61 -15.51
CA VAL A 111 8.46 8.09 -14.30
C VAL A 111 9.26 7.81 -13.04
N ILE A 112 9.84 6.61 -12.91
CA ILE A 112 10.66 6.25 -11.74
C ILE A 112 11.92 7.12 -11.66
N GLU A 113 12.62 7.33 -12.77
CA GLU A 113 13.83 8.17 -12.82
C GLU A 113 13.49 9.64 -12.46
N THR A 114 12.36 10.15 -12.94
CA THR A 114 11.86 11.49 -12.58
C THR A 114 11.56 11.59 -11.08
N MET A 115 10.85 10.61 -10.52
CA MET A 115 10.55 10.57 -9.09
C MET A 115 11.82 10.49 -8.24
N GLN A 116 12.81 9.69 -8.64
CA GLN A 116 14.09 9.59 -7.94
C GLN A 116 14.85 10.92 -7.94
N ALA A 117 14.83 11.65 -9.05
CA ALA A 117 15.43 12.98 -9.14
C ALA A 117 14.73 13.99 -8.21
N GLU A 118 13.39 13.95 -8.11
CA GLU A 118 12.63 14.79 -7.19
C GLU A 118 12.90 14.45 -5.72
N ILE A 119 12.93 13.16 -5.38
CA ILE A 119 13.28 12.68 -4.02
C ILE A 119 14.67 13.18 -3.63
N SER A 120 15.66 13.10 -4.53
CA SER A 120 17.01 13.61 -4.28
C SER A 120 17.02 15.13 -4.02
N LYS A 121 16.23 15.91 -4.76
CA LYS A 121 16.09 17.35 -4.54
C LYS A 121 15.45 17.66 -3.18
N LEU A 122 14.40 16.93 -2.81
CA LEU A 122 13.72 17.10 -1.52
C LEU A 122 14.64 16.72 -0.34
N SER A 123 15.39 15.63 -0.46
CA SER A 123 16.38 15.23 0.55
C SER A 123 17.39 16.33 0.82
N LYS A 124 17.97 16.94 -0.22
CA LYS A 124 18.91 18.06 -0.08
C LYS A 124 18.29 19.27 0.61
N LYS A 125 17.01 19.56 0.34
CA LYS A 125 16.29 20.66 0.99
C LYS A 125 16.06 20.38 2.49
N LEU A 126 15.71 19.13 2.82
CA LEU A 126 15.52 18.68 4.19
C LEU A 126 16.83 18.79 4.99
N ASP A 127 17.96 18.36 4.42
CA ASP A 127 19.28 18.48 5.07
C ASP A 127 19.65 19.93 5.36
N LYS A 128 19.34 20.85 4.42
CA LYS A 128 19.55 22.29 4.63
C LYS A 128 18.70 22.83 5.77
N GLN A 129 17.43 22.43 5.85
CA GLN A 129 16.53 22.84 6.94
C GLN A 129 16.99 22.28 8.29
N HIS A 130 17.44 21.03 8.34
CA HIS A 130 18.03 20.46 9.56
C HIS A 130 19.26 21.23 10.02
N HIS A 131 20.16 21.59 9.10
CA HIS A 131 21.33 22.40 9.44
C HIS A 131 20.95 23.78 10.00
N GLU A 132 19.92 24.42 9.43
CA GLU A 132 19.42 25.72 9.91
C GLU A 132 18.81 25.62 11.32
N ILE A 133 18.01 24.57 11.59
CA ILE A 133 17.45 24.29 12.92
C ILE A 133 18.58 24.09 13.95
N GLU A 134 19.62 23.33 13.62
CA GLU A 134 20.74 23.10 14.52
C GLU A 134 21.53 24.40 14.81
N ASN A 135 21.69 25.27 13.80
CA ASN A 135 22.30 26.58 14.01
C ASN A 135 21.45 27.48 14.92
N LEU A 136 20.13 27.47 14.77
CA LEU A 136 19.20 28.21 15.64
C LEU A 136 19.22 27.68 17.09
N LYS A 137 19.26 26.36 17.29
CA LYS A 137 19.42 25.78 18.64
C LYS A 137 20.71 26.25 19.30
N ARG A 138 21.82 26.28 18.56
CA ARG A 138 23.12 26.76 19.07
C ARG A 138 23.12 28.25 19.40
N SER A 139 22.38 29.09 18.68
CA SER A 139 22.27 30.52 18.98
C SER A 139 21.37 30.78 20.19
N MET A 140 20.31 29.99 20.41
CA MET A 140 19.48 30.06 21.60
C MET A 140 20.24 29.74 22.90
N ILE A 141 21.19 28.80 22.87
CA ILE A 141 22.05 28.46 24.02
C ILE A 141 22.99 29.62 24.40
N LYS A 142 23.22 30.60 23.52
CA LYS A 142 24.16 31.72 23.74
C LYS A 142 23.50 33.01 24.26
N LEU A 143 22.19 33.02 24.52
CA LEU A 143 21.54 34.16 25.17
C LEU A 143 21.88 34.17 26.67
N PRO A 144 22.45 35.25 27.24
CA PRO A 144 22.67 35.32 28.67
C PRO A 144 21.32 35.47 29.39
N GLU A 145 21.09 34.63 30.40
CA GLU A 145 20.04 34.83 31.39
C GLU A 145 20.23 36.21 32.05
N ARG A 146 19.37 37.16 31.73
CA ARG A 146 19.23 38.40 32.50
C ARG A 146 18.03 38.26 33.45
N ALA A 147 18.38 38.07 34.72
CA ALA A 147 17.64 38.37 35.96
C ALA A 147 16.39 37.48 36.22
N ASN A 148 16.33 36.69 37.28
CA ASN A 148 16.35 37.12 38.68
C ASN A 148 16.50 35.94 39.67
N SER A 149 16.96 36.33 40.86
CA SER A 149 17.41 35.66 42.08
C SER A 149 16.53 34.55 42.71
N PRO A 150 17.05 33.79 43.70
CA PRO A 150 16.56 32.48 44.10
C PRO A 150 15.44 32.54 45.13
N ILE A 151 14.38 31.78 44.90
CA ILE A 151 13.43 31.39 45.94
C ILE A 151 13.37 29.88 45.94
N GLY A 152 13.88 29.30 47.03
CA GLY A 152 13.64 27.90 47.35
C GLY A 152 12.15 27.68 47.54
N SER A 153 11.64 26.67 46.87
CA SER A 153 10.56 25.84 47.38
C SER A 153 10.69 24.49 46.67
N GLN A 154 10.75 23.44 47.48
CA GLN A 154 10.44 22.09 47.04
C GLN A 154 9.13 22.17 46.26
N SER A 155 9.18 21.91 44.96
CA SER A 155 7.98 21.62 44.19
C SER A 155 7.91 20.12 44.06
N ASP A 156 6.95 19.60 44.81
CA ASP A 156 6.33 18.31 44.71
C ASP A 156 6.41 17.70 43.31
N PHE A 157 6.84 16.44 43.26
CA PHE A 157 6.49 15.49 42.20
C PHE A 157 4.97 15.28 42.20
N ASN A 158 4.21 16.27 41.76
CA ASN A 158 2.83 16.12 41.33
C ASN A 158 2.83 16.19 39.80
N SER A 159 3.02 15.03 39.18
CA SER A 159 2.77 14.79 37.76
C SER A 159 1.36 15.29 37.39
N PRO A 160 1.22 16.35 36.56
CA PRO A 160 -0.07 16.72 36.01
C PRO A 160 -0.41 15.69 34.93
N THR A 161 -1.52 14.97 35.12
CA THR A 161 -2.23 14.17 34.12
C THR A 161 -2.14 14.81 32.72
N SER A 162 -1.42 14.15 31.80
CA SER A 162 -1.14 14.64 30.44
C SER A 162 -2.36 14.55 29.52
N LEU A 163 -3.38 15.35 29.82
CA LEU A 163 -4.60 15.49 29.03
C LEU A 163 -4.34 16.41 27.83
N LYS A 164 -4.82 16.01 26.64
CA LYS A 164 -4.74 16.79 25.42
C LYS A 164 -6.08 16.80 24.69
N THR A 165 -6.62 17.99 24.45
CA THR A 165 -7.81 18.20 23.62
C THR A 165 -7.41 18.53 22.18
N ILE A 166 -8.09 17.89 21.22
CA ILE A 166 -7.88 18.01 19.77
C ILE A 166 -9.23 18.19 19.09
N GLU A 167 -9.60 19.45 18.89
CA GLU A 167 -10.87 19.85 18.27
C GLU A 167 -10.89 19.64 16.76
N PHE A 168 -12.07 19.31 16.23
CA PHE A 168 -12.27 19.26 14.79
C PHE A 168 -12.43 20.70 14.25
N THR A 169 -11.45 21.13 13.46
CA THR A 169 -11.37 22.51 12.91
C THR A 169 -11.59 22.55 11.40
N GLY A 170 -12.35 21.61 10.86
CA GLY A 170 -12.58 21.47 9.41
C GLY A 170 -11.43 20.81 8.65
N LYS A 171 -10.44 20.23 9.35
CA LYS A 171 -9.32 19.48 8.74
C LYS A 171 -9.46 17.99 9.09
N PRO A 172 -10.04 17.15 8.19
CA PRO A 172 -10.49 15.79 8.52
C PRO A 172 -9.41 14.82 9.02
N MET A 173 -8.14 15.04 8.65
CA MET A 173 -6.99 14.16 8.96
C MET A 173 -5.97 14.84 9.90
N LYS A 174 -6.43 15.77 10.75
CA LYS A 174 -5.60 16.47 11.75
C LYS A 174 -6.11 16.25 13.17
N GLY A 175 -6.43 14.99 13.49
CA GLY A 175 -6.98 14.59 14.78
C GLY A 175 -5.93 13.95 15.71
N ILE A 176 -6.40 13.01 16.54
CA ILE A 176 -5.64 12.29 17.55
C ILE A 176 -4.48 11.51 16.92
N PHE A 177 -4.71 10.73 15.87
CA PHE A 177 -3.63 9.97 15.22
C PHE A 177 -2.62 10.91 14.56
N PHE A 178 -3.07 12.00 13.92
CA PHE A 178 -2.15 13.03 13.44
C PHE A 178 -1.26 13.57 14.55
N TRP A 179 -1.80 13.87 15.73
CA TRP A 179 -1.01 14.36 16.86
C TRP A 179 -0.06 13.29 17.44
N LEU A 180 -0.49 12.02 17.51
CA LEU A 180 0.34 10.90 17.97
C LEU A 180 1.52 10.65 17.02
N ARG A 181 1.32 10.76 15.70
CA ARG A 181 2.41 10.56 14.71
C ARG A 181 3.54 11.57 14.87
N GLN A 182 3.28 12.74 15.47
CA GLN A 182 4.32 13.73 15.73
C GLN A 182 5.20 13.38 16.95
N GLN A 183 4.89 12.31 17.68
CA GLN A 183 5.61 11.90 18.90
C GLN A 183 6.52 10.70 18.68
N THR A 184 6.56 10.17 17.47
CA THR A 184 7.35 8.99 17.11
C THR A 184 7.97 9.17 15.72
N SER A 185 9.12 8.55 15.48
CA SER A 185 9.73 8.43 14.15
C SER A 185 9.28 7.18 13.40
N ASP A 186 8.70 6.20 14.11
CA ASP A 186 8.14 4.96 13.54
C ASP A 186 6.62 5.09 13.35
N SER A 187 5.99 4.09 12.70
CA SER A 187 4.52 3.99 12.68
C SER A 187 3.95 3.89 14.10
N LEU A 188 2.69 4.29 14.28
CA LEU A 188 2.00 4.23 15.57
C LEU A 188 1.93 2.80 16.13
N ALA A 189 1.80 1.81 15.24
CA ALA A 189 1.82 0.40 15.62
C ALA A 189 3.23 -0.07 16.03
N SER A 190 4.26 0.22 15.23
CA SER A 190 5.64 -0.22 15.52
C SER A 190 6.24 0.46 16.75
N SER A 191 5.81 1.70 17.06
CA SER A 191 6.19 2.40 18.29
C SER A 191 5.45 1.92 19.53
N GLY A 192 4.45 1.04 19.38
CA GLY A 192 3.65 0.53 20.50
C GLY A 192 2.68 1.55 21.11
N ILE A 193 2.47 2.70 20.47
CA ILE A 193 1.54 3.75 20.93
C ILE A 193 0.09 3.29 20.79
N ILE A 194 -0.21 2.55 19.73
CA ILE A 194 -1.50 1.90 19.51
C ILE A 194 -1.30 0.49 18.96
N LYS A 195 -2.36 -0.30 18.94
CA LYS A 195 -2.43 -1.54 18.19
C LYS A 195 -3.70 -1.60 17.36
N CYS A 196 -3.58 -1.85 16.06
CA CYS A 196 -4.74 -2.11 15.21
C CYS A 196 -4.96 -3.61 15.05
N SER A 197 -6.22 -3.99 14.92
CA SER A 197 -6.63 -5.36 14.63
C SER A 197 -7.90 -5.36 13.79
N ALA A 198 -8.16 -6.44 13.08
CA ALA A 198 -9.36 -6.58 12.29
C ALA A 198 -9.93 -7.99 12.38
N SER A 199 -11.23 -8.11 12.08
CA SER A 199 -11.93 -9.39 11.95
C SER A 199 -11.29 -10.35 10.93
N SER A 200 -10.74 -9.80 9.84
CA SER A 200 -10.08 -10.52 8.76
C SER A 200 -9.39 -9.52 7.83
N THR A 201 -8.37 -9.96 7.10
CA THR A 201 -7.68 -9.12 6.12
C THR A 201 -7.54 -9.91 4.82
N SER A 202 -7.94 -9.32 3.70
CA SER A 202 -7.81 -9.94 2.37
C SER A 202 -6.36 -9.99 1.90
N HIS A 203 -6.04 -10.94 1.05
CA HIS A 203 -4.70 -11.09 0.45
C HIS A 203 -4.29 -9.91 -0.45
N ILE A 204 -5.25 -9.11 -0.94
CA ILE A 204 -4.99 -7.89 -1.72
C ILE A 204 -4.97 -6.60 -0.88
N SER A 205 -5.06 -6.74 0.45
CA SER A 205 -5.15 -5.63 1.39
C SER A 205 -3.77 -5.12 1.82
N ASN A 206 -3.69 -3.83 2.13
CA ASN A 206 -2.63 -3.30 3.00
C ASN A 206 -2.77 -3.84 4.45
N CYS A 207 -1.76 -3.57 5.29
CA CYS A 207 -1.85 -3.89 6.70
C CYS A 207 -2.98 -3.08 7.34
N VAL A 208 -3.66 -3.64 8.35
CA VAL A 208 -4.68 -2.90 9.12
C VAL A 208 -4.07 -1.69 9.84
N ASP A 209 -2.80 -1.77 10.23
CA ASP A 209 -2.09 -0.66 10.89
C ASP A 209 -2.04 0.58 10.00
N ASP A 210 -2.02 0.43 8.67
CA ASP A 210 -1.87 1.56 7.75
C ASP A 210 -3.08 2.52 7.75
N ILE A 211 -4.25 2.10 8.29
CA ILE A 211 -5.47 2.94 8.34
C ILE A 211 -5.33 4.12 9.32
N VAL A 212 -4.41 4.06 10.26
CA VAL A 212 -4.16 5.15 11.21
C VAL A 212 -2.96 6.01 10.80
N GLU A 213 -2.28 5.67 9.71
CA GLU A 213 -1.07 6.36 9.26
C GLU A 213 -1.35 7.46 8.24
N ASN A 214 -2.57 7.51 7.71
CA ASN A 214 -2.97 8.40 6.63
C ASN A 214 -2.05 8.29 5.40
N ILE A 215 -1.59 7.08 5.09
CA ILE A 215 -0.75 6.79 3.92
C ILE A 215 -1.55 7.03 2.63
N ARG A 216 -0.90 7.67 1.65
CA ARG A 216 -1.47 7.89 0.33
C ARG A 216 -1.60 6.54 -0.39
N PHE A 217 -2.77 6.26 -0.96
CA PHE A 217 -3.11 5.00 -1.65
C PHE A 217 -3.21 3.72 -0.79
N CYS A 218 -3.07 3.82 0.54
CA CYS A 218 -3.40 2.72 1.45
C CYS A 218 -4.87 2.32 1.30
N LYS A 219 -5.16 1.02 1.24
CA LYS A 219 -6.49 0.45 1.43
C LYS A 219 -6.41 -0.85 2.24
N TRP A 220 -6.99 -0.83 3.43
CA TRP A 220 -7.30 -2.05 4.14
C TRP A 220 -8.63 -2.60 3.61
N ILE A 221 -8.69 -3.91 3.36
CA ILE A 221 -9.84 -4.65 2.82
C ILE A 221 -10.03 -5.92 3.66
N SER A 222 -11.22 -6.12 4.20
CA SER A 222 -11.59 -7.35 4.90
C SER A 222 -11.70 -8.56 3.96
N MET A 223 -11.90 -9.76 4.48
CA MET A 223 -12.51 -10.84 3.68
C MET A 223 -13.99 -10.50 3.40
N PRO A 224 -14.64 -11.11 2.37
CA PRO A 224 -16.04 -10.83 2.02
C PRO A 224 -17.01 -11.44 3.04
N LYS A 225 -17.09 -10.82 4.22
CA LYS A 225 -17.88 -11.29 5.37
C LYS A 225 -18.70 -10.16 5.97
N LYS A 226 -19.96 -10.45 6.30
CA LYS A 226 -20.81 -9.54 7.06
C LYS A 226 -20.21 -9.27 8.44
N ARG A 227 -20.48 -8.09 9.00
CA ARG A 227 -19.99 -7.67 10.32
C ARG A 227 -18.46 -7.65 10.44
N SER A 228 -17.78 -7.39 9.32
CA SER A 228 -16.34 -7.12 9.34
C SER A 228 -16.07 -5.86 10.14
N TRP A 229 -15.03 -5.89 10.96
CA TRP A 229 -14.66 -4.80 11.85
C TRP A 229 -13.15 -4.55 11.87
N VAL A 230 -12.79 -3.32 12.24
CA VAL A 230 -11.45 -2.91 12.67
C VAL A 230 -11.54 -2.37 14.09
N LYS A 231 -10.49 -2.58 14.88
CA LYS A 231 -10.40 -2.15 16.28
C LYS A 231 -9.03 -1.55 16.56
N ILE A 232 -9.03 -0.41 17.23
CA ILE A 232 -7.86 0.31 17.71
C ILE A 232 -7.81 0.14 19.23
N ASP A 233 -6.68 -0.32 19.74
CA ASP A 233 -6.32 -0.31 21.16
C ASP A 233 -5.31 0.84 21.40
N PHE A 234 -5.66 1.79 22.27
CA PHE A 234 -4.83 2.92 22.67
C PHE A 234 -3.82 2.57 23.79
N ILE A 235 -3.73 1.29 24.17
CA ILE A 235 -2.74 0.70 25.06
C ILE A 235 -2.76 1.34 26.45
N ASP A 236 -1.93 2.36 26.67
CA ASP A 236 -1.74 3.09 27.92
C ASP A 236 -2.55 4.40 27.96
N LYS A 237 -3.38 4.66 26.95
CA LYS A 237 -4.19 5.87 26.81
C LYS A 237 -5.67 5.55 26.67
N VAL A 238 -6.49 6.56 26.92
CA VAL A 238 -7.93 6.55 26.65
C VAL A 238 -8.32 7.83 25.93
N ILE A 239 -9.38 7.74 25.12
CA ILE A 239 -9.92 8.88 24.38
C ILE A 239 -11.40 9.11 24.65
N SER A 240 -11.81 10.37 24.76
CA SER A 240 -13.19 10.81 24.57
C SER A 240 -13.32 11.33 23.14
N VAL A 241 -14.35 10.88 22.41
CA VAL A 241 -14.56 11.20 20.99
C VAL A 241 -15.72 12.19 20.86
N HIS A 242 -15.53 13.26 20.11
CA HIS A 242 -16.60 14.19 19.70
C HIS A 242 -16.71 14.35 18.18
N ALA A 243 -15.74 13.85 17.43
CA ALA A 243 -15.85 13.68 15.99
C ALA A 243 -14.92 12.57 15.51
N TYR A 244 -15.24 11.99 14.36
CA TYR A 244 -14.37 11.03 13.68
C TYR A 244 -14.47 11.20 12.18
N THR A 245 -13.41 10.79 11.47
CA THR A 245 -13.35 10.81 10.02
C THR A 245 -13.10 9.40 9.51
N ILE A 246 -13.80 9.02 8.45
CA ILE A 246 -13.49 7.85 7.64
C ILE A 246 -13.09 8.33 6.25
N ARG A 247 -11.98 7.77 5.74
CA ARG A 247 -11.55 7.90 4.35
C ARG A 247 -11.59 6.54 3.68
N ILE A 248 -12.15 6.49 2.48
CA ILE A 248 -12.25 5.31 1.62
C ILE A 248 -11.45 5.51 0.32
N PRO A 249 -11.29 4.49 -0.54
CA PRO A 249 -10.57 4.65 -1.80
C PRO A 249 -11.28 5.62 -2.74
N THR A 250 -10.54 6.56 -3.34
CA THR A 250 -11.04 7.40 -4.42
C THR A 250 -11.02 6.59 -5.72
N ALA A 251 -12.10 5.85 -6.02
CA ALA A 251 -12.31 5.23 -7.32
C ALA A 251 -13.80 4.97 -7.55
N LEU A 252 -14.31 5.44 -8.69
CA LEU A 252 -15.59 5.03 -9.26
C LEU A 252 -15.64 3.49 -9.32
N GLY A 253 -16.58 2.87 -8.60
CA GLY A 253 -16.96 1.47 -8.83
C GLY A 253 -16.36 0.40 -7.93
N ILE A 254 -15.67 0.73 -6.82
CA ILE A 254 -15.17 -0.34 -5.92
C ILE A 254 -16.30 -1.02 -5.13
N GLY A 255 -17.48 -0.42 -4.94
CA GLY A 255 -18.65 -1.11 -4.33
C GLY A 255 -18.42 -1.71 -2.94
N TRP A 256 -17.28 -1.43 -2.29
CA TRP A 256 -16.86 -2.02 -1.02
C TRP A 256 -16.73 -0.95 0.08
N SER A 257 -17.37 0.19 -0.13
CA SER A 257 -17.54 1.23 0.89
C SER A 257 -18.59 0.79 1.93
N PRO A 258 -18.43 1.22 3.19
CA PRO A 258 -19.46 0.96 4.19
C PRO A 258 -20.72 1.77 3.86
N LYS A 259 -21.88 1.08 3.88
CA LYS A 259 -23.20 1.70 3.73
C LYS A 259 -23.90 1.85 5.08
N SER A 260 -23.72 0.88 5.96
CA SER A 260 -24.15 0.94 7.35
C SER A 260 -22.99 0.51 8.24
N TRP A 261 -22.74 1.23 9.32
CA TRP A 261 -21.68 0.93 10.28
C TRP A 261 -22.00 1.43 11.68
N ILE A 262 -21.32 0.85 12.66
CA ILE A 262 -21.37 1.25 14.07
C ILE A 262 -19.96 1.63 14.49
N VAL A 263 -19.82 2.76 15.18
CA VAL A 263 -18.63 3.14 15.93
C VAL A 263 -18.93 2.91 17.41
N GLU A 264 -18.12 2.09 18.07
CA GLU A 264 -18.32 1.70 19.46
C GLU A 264 -17.01 1.81 20.25
N GLY A 265 -17.11 2.21 21.50
CA GLY A 265 -15.99 2.40 22.42
C GLY A 265 -16.08 1.48 23.63
N SER A 266 -14.93 1.07 24.15
CA SER A 266 -14.85 0.22 25.35
C SER A 266 -13.64 0.59 26.20
N THR A 267 -13.77 0.40 27.52
CA THR A 267 -12.69 0.54 28.50
C THR A 267 -12.01 -0.78 28.85
N ASP A 268 -12.72 -1.90 28.64
CA ASP A 268 -12.40 -3.24 29.15
C ASP A 268 -12.44 -4.35 28.08
N GLU A 269 -12.75 -4.00 26.83
CA GLU A 269 -12.95 -4.90 25.68
C GLU A 269 -14.17 -5.84 25.79
N ILE A 270 -14.90 -5.80 26.92
CA ILE A 270 -16.05 -6.66 27.23
C ILE A 270 -17.34 -5.88 26.98
N SER A 271 -17.45 -4.69 27.55
CA SER A 271 -18.62 -3.82 27.47
C SER A 271 -18.36 -2.74 26.42
N TRP A 272 -19.27 -2.63 25.46
CA TRP A 272 -19.14 -1.70 24.34
C TRP A 272 -20.29 -0.70 24.35
N GLN A 273 -19.95 0.59 24.35
CA GLN A 273 -20.89 1.69 24.20
C GLN A 273 -20.91 2.14 22.73
N ILE A 274 -22.10 2.28 22.16
CA ILE A 274 -22.26 2.87 20.82
C ILE A 274 -21.94 4.37 20.93
N ILE A 275 -20.96 4.81 20.15
CA ILE A 275 -20.58 6.22 19.97
C ILE A 275 -21.43 6.82 18.85
N ASP A 276 -21.59 6.06 17.76
CA ASP A 276 -22.37 6.49 16.60
C ASP A 276 -22.87 5.28 15.79
N GLU A 277 -23.99 5.44 15.09
CA GLU A 277 -24.56 4.43 14.21
C GLU A 277 -25.12 5.07 12.94
N HIS A 278 -24.67 4.56 11.80
CA HIS A 278 -25.20 4.92 10.49
C HIS A 278 -25.87 3.74 9.82
N ARG A 279 -27.05 3.99 9.24
CA ARG A 279 -27.85 3.01 8.49
C ARG A 279 -28.20 3.57 7.12
N ASN A 280 -27.96 2.80 6.06
CA ASN A 280 -28.23 3.19 4.68
C ASN A 280 -27.65 4.57 4.31
N ASN A 281 -26.42 4.83 4.71
CA ASN A 281 -25.73 6.08 4.46
C ASN A 281 -25.07 6.05 3.07
N ASN A 282 -25.49 6.97 2.21
CA ASN A 282 -25.03 7.07 0.82
C ASN A 282 -23.96 8.14 0.62
N VAL A 283 -23.33 8.65 1.69
CA VAL A 283 -22.32 9.72 1.61
C VAL A 283 -21.21 9.40 0.61
N PHE A 284 -20.80 8.13 0.56
CA PHE A 284 -19.70 7.65 -0.27
C PHE A 284 -20.11 7.29 -1.71
N GLU A 285 -21.38 7.48 -2.09
CA GLU A 285 -21.88 7.20 -3.45
C GLU A 285 -21.64 8.38 -4.43
N ASN A 286 -21.38 9.60 -3.93
CA ASN A 286 -21.30 10.84 -4.72
C ASN A 286 -19.87 11.35 -4.95
N ASP A 287 -18.92 10.46 -5.30
CA ASP A 287 -17.49 10.79 -5.43
C ASP A 287 -16.81 11.39 -4.18
N VAL A 288 -17.49 11.33 -3.03
CA VAL A 288 -16.91 11.69 -1.73
C VAL A 288 -16.11 10.50 -1.24
N SER A 289 -14.81 10.69 -1.02
CA SER A 289 -13.95 9.64 -0.46
C SER A 289 -13.55 9.87 1.00
N ILE A 290 -13.97 10.99 1.60
CA ILE A 290 -13.66 11.37 2.97
C ILE A 290 -14.83 12.11 3.60
N CYS A 291 -15.23 11.71 4.80
CA CYS A 291 -16.29 12.38 5.54
C CYS A 291 -15.96 12.39 7.03
N THR A 292 -16.31 13.49 7.70
CA THR A 292 -16.18 13.67 9.14
C THR A 292 -17.58 13.81 9.74
N TRP A 293 -17.85 13.08 10.82
CA TRP A 293 -19.07 13.17 11.61
C TRP A 293 -18.76 13.70 12.99
N THR A 294 -19.56 14.65 13.43
CA THR A 294 -19.57 15.13 14.82
C THR A 294 -20.57 14.32 15.62
N VAL A 295 -20.20 13.93 16.83
CA VAL A 295 -21.00 13.11 17.74
C VAL A 295 -21.13 13.81 19.08
N THR A 296 -22.12 13.41 19.89
CA THR A 296 -22.11 13.77 21.31
C THR A 296 -20.86 13.17 21.94
N GLU A 297 -20.15 13.97 22.75
CA GLU A 297 -18.93 13.50 23.39
C GLU A 297 -19.16 12.18 24.13
N ALA A 298 -18.37 11.16 23.80
CA ALA A 298 -18.47 9.82 24.35
C ALA A 298 -17.09 9.30 24.76
N GLY A 299 -17.01 8.70 25.94
CA GLY A 299 -15.77 8.14 26.48
C GLY A 299 -15.63 8.42 27.98
N PRO A 300 -14.45 8.14 28.56
CA PRO A 300 -13.20 7.75 27.88
C PRO A 300 -13.17 6.27 27.47
N PHE A 301 -12.53 5.96 26.34
CA PHE A 301 -12.38 4.59 25.82
C PHE A 301 -10.92 4.24 25.55
N ARG A 302 -10.49 3.04 25.93
CA ARG A 302 -9.20 2.46 25.53
C ARG A 302 -9.30 1.81 24.14
N TYR A 303 -10.45 1.24 23.83
CA TYR A 303 -10.70 0.55 22.58
C TYR A 303 -11.75 1.30 21.79
N ILE A 304 -11.50 1.49 20.50
CA ILE A 304 -12.52 1.94 19.56
C ILE A 304 -12.63 0.89 18.46
N LYS A 305 -13.85 0.51 18.09
CA LYS A 305 -14.12 -0.46 17.04
C LYS A 305 -15.13 0.11 16.07
N ILE A 306 -14.86 -0.10 14.78
CA ILE A 306 -15.77 0.26 13.69
C ILE A 306 -16.20 -1.04 13.03
N THR A 307 -17.52 -1.30 13.04
CA THR A 307 -18.11 -2.53 12.52
C THR A 307 -19.01 -2.18 11.33
N GLN A 308 -18.72 -2.72 10.15
CA GLN A 308 -19.63 -2.62 8.99
C GLN A 308 -20.82 -3.54 9.22
N THR A 309 -22.03 -2.96 9.32
CA THR A 309 -23.27 -3.72 9.46
C THR A 309 -23.89 -4.04 8.11
N GLU A 310 -23.71 -3.18 7.11
CA GLU A 310 -24.13 -3.41 5.72
C GLU A 310 -23.14 -2.78 4.72
N SER A 311 -22.90 -3.49 3.62
CA SER A 311 -22.01 -3.04 2.52
C SER A 311 -22.81 -2.36 1.42
N SER A 312 -22.17 -1.47 0.65
CA SER A 312 -22.76 -0.93 -0.57
C SER A 312 -22.94 -1.98 -1.68
N ASN A 313 -22.15 -3.06 -1.69
CA ASN A 313 -22.37 -4.25 -2.51
C ASN A 313 -22.76 -5.46 -1.65
N PRO A 314 -24.06 -5.86 -1.64
CA PRO A 314 -24.53 -6.97 -0.81
C PRO A 314 -24.00 -8.34 -1.24
N VAL A 315 -23.53 -8.49 -2.49
CA VAL A 315 -22.98 -9.76 -3.01
C VAL A 315 -21.63 -10.04 -2.39
N ASP A 316 -20.74 -9.05 -2.38
CA ASP A 316 -19.35 -9.26 -2.00
C ASP A 316 -18.98 -8.78 -0.58
N SER A 317 -19.85 -8.05 0.13
CA SER A 317 -19.77 -7.73 1.57
C SER A 317 -18.39 -7.33 2.14
N TYR A 318 -17.46 -6.89 1.28
CA TYR A 318 -16.15 -6.40 1.67
C TYR A 318 -16.33 -5.13 2.50
N PHE A 319 -15.41 -4.93 3.43
CA PHE A 319 -15.28 -3.69 4.19
C PHE A 319 -13.93 -3.07 3.85
N THR A 320 -13.96 -1.88 3.23
CA THR A 320 -12.74 -1.18 2.78
C THR A 320 -12.59 0.15 3.48
N LEU A 321 -11.39 0.41 4.00
CA LEU A 321 -11.01 1.68 4.63
C LEU A 321 -9.60 2.09 4.15
N CYS A 322 -9.41 3.37 3.90
CA CYS A 322 -8.09 3.95 3.60
C CYS A 322 -7.48 4.66 4.80
N ALA A 323 -8.30 5.37 5.58
CA ALA A 323 -7.86 5.96 6.83
C ALA A 323 -9.01 6.20 7.81
N ILE A 324 -8.66 6.27 9.09
CA ILE A 324 -9.52 6.71 10.18
C ILE A 324 -8.81 7.84 10.93
N GLU A 325 -9.57 8.79 11.46
CA GLU A 325 -9.08 9.83 12.37
C GLU A 325 -10.13 10.10 13.46
N PHE A 326 -9.71 10.38 14.69
CA PHE A 326 -10.59 10.74 15.81
C PHE A 326 -10.27 12.12 16.34
N PHE A 327 -11.27 12.81 16.89
CA PHE A 327 -11.16 14.13 17.52
C PHE A 327 -11.82 14.10 18.89
N GLY A 328 -11.26 14.87 19.81
CA GLY A 328 -11.69 14.91 21.20
C GLY A 328 -10.52 14.96 22.16
N VAL A 329 -10.65 14.31 23.31
CA VAL A 329 -9.68 14.36 24.40
C VAL A 329 -8.90 13.05 24.44
N ILE A 330 -7.58 13.10 24.51
CA ILE A 330 -6.71 11.96 24.79
C ILE A 330 -5.96 12.19 26.10
N GLN A 331 -5.84 11.15 26.92
CA GLN A 331 -5.13 11.19 28.19
C GLN A 331 -4.56 9.81 28.53
N ASN A 332 -3.61 9.75 29.47
CA ASN A 332 -3.14 8.47 30.00
C ASN A 332 -4.30 7.72 30.66
N ARG A 333 -4.32 6.39 30.49
CA ARG A 333 -5.31 5.50 31.10
C ARG A 333 -5.21 5.62 32.63
N PRO A 334 -6.29 6.03 33.32
CA PRO A 334 -6.28 6.08 34.76
C PRO A 334 -6.11 4.67 35.36
N SER A 335 -5.40 4.58 36.48
CA SER A 335 -5.04 3.31 37.15
C SER A 335 -6.22 2.46 37.62
N PHE A 336 -7.42 3.03 37.71
CA PHE A 336 -8.64 2.32 38.10
C PHE A 336 -9.34 1.59 36.94
N PHE A 337 -8.92 1.80 35.69
CA PHE A 337 -9.33 0.98 34.57
C PHE A 337 -8.35 -0.21 34.49
N GLY A 338 -8.71 -1.33 35.13
CA GLY A 338 -7.96 -2.60 35.08
C GLY A 338 -7.71 -3.07 33.66
#